data_AF-A0A383WD07-F1
#
_entry.id   AF-A0A383WD07-F1
#
_cell.length_a   1.000
_cell.length_b   1.000
_cell.length_c   1.000
_cell.angle_alpha   90.00
_cell.angle_beta   90.00
_cell.angle_gamma   90.00
#
_symmetry.space_group_name_H-M   'P 1'
#
loop_
_entity.id
_entity.type
_entity.pdbx_description
1 polymer ?
#
loop_
_entity_poly.entity_id
_entity_poly.type
_entity_poly.pdbx_seq_one_letter_code
_entity_poly.pdbx_strand_id
1 'polypeptide(L)'
;MDKDAVYELLEASFAVADAANAKTPKLQAKAIAVVHWLLNSLPEARLAEHPSIPAGLLAIPSVPQHLARELCHLGVKVPYKQIVAAARQRVEGVEVWITVQSCIGLAGDIPALIKALYSNDGCNFIDRKYGRVDQADVRDLLHLSINSSSADIPLKALGVFCRLHTQLSTAEVLHLLCTAVEGKHTEVLISILQLLGNSSLDGLTPEQLLPIIERAVVLEASALSGCNLSMFSAYQPPVRLRDVIGLPGAQQLPADAVAALMHKALELGVRGCLNVLCELPAAKDISADQLASIVEAAAANGDHFSLRLLAAAPAFHQLQRLQLFEQRCRHVVKAVLQCFFDAGQQQLIVMCWCLL
;
A
#
# COMPACT_ATOMS: atom_id res chain seq x y z
N MET A 1 5.72 -41.23 -1.75
CA MET A 1 6.88 -40.41 -2.14
C MET A 1 7.75 -40.25 -0.91
N ASP A 2 9.05 -40.41 -1.05
CA ASP A 2 9.99 -40.20 0.06
C ASP A 2 9.84 -38.76 0.56
N LYS A 3 9.85 -38.55 1.89
CA LYS A 3 9.76 -37.21 2.48
C LYS A 3 10.94 -36.35 2.01
N ASP A 4 12.09 -36.98 1.81
CA ASP A 4 13.31 -36.31 1.39
C ASP A 4 13.16 -35.75 -0.04
N ALA A 5 12.51 -36.50 -0.94
CA ALA A 5 12.20 -36.03 -2.29
C ALA A 5 11.22 -34.84 -2.30
N VAL A 6 10.28 -34.75 -1.35
CA VAL A 6 9.38 -33.58 -1.20
C VAL A 6 10.16 -32.35 -0.74
N TYR A 7 11.08 -32.53 0.21
CA TYR A 7 11.90 -31.44 0.75
C TYR A 7 12.87 -30.89 -0.29
N GLU A 8 13.57 -31.75 -1.04
CA GLU A 8 14.42 -31.32 -2.15
C GLU A 8 13.61 -30.55 -3.19
N LEU A 9 12.36 -30.94 -3.42
CA LEU A 9 11.48 -30.24 -4.35
C LEU A 9 11.05 -28.87 -3.85
N LEU A 10 10.78 -28.74 -2.54
CA LEU A 10 10.44 -27.46 -1.93
C LEU A 10 11.63 -26.51 -1.93
N GLU A 11 12.83 -26.98 -1.55
CA GLU A 11 14.05 -26.17 -1.66
C GLU A 11 14.32 -25.75 -3.11
N ALA A 12 14.17 -26.67 -4.06
CA ALA A 12 14.31 -26.34 -5.47
C ALA A 12 13.26 -25.32 -5.92
N SER A 13 12.02 -25.38 -5.41
CA SER A 13 10.98 -24.41 -5.72
C SER A 13 11.29 -23.00 -5.17
N PHE A 14 11.89 -22.90 -3.98
CA PHE A 14 12.37 -21.61 -3.44
C PHE A 14 13.56 -21.07 -4.22
N ALA A 15 14.54 -21.91 -4.57
CA ALA A 15 15.66 -21.50 -5.42
C ALA A 15 15.19 -21.06 -6.82
N VAL A 16 14.15 -21.70 -7.35
CA VAL A 16 13.47 -21.28 -8.58
C VAL A 16 12.75 -19.95 -8.42
N ALA A 17 12.08 -19.72 -7.30
CA ALA A 17 11.38 -18.47 -6.99
C ALA A 17 12.35 -17.28 -6.99
N ASP A 18 13.46 -17.43 -6.26
CA ASP A 18 14.52 -16.42 -6.18
C ASP A 18 15.17 -16.17 -7.54
N ALA A 19 15.35 -17.23 -8.34
CA ALA A 19 15.93 -17.12 -9.66
C ALA A 19 14.94 -16.58 -10.72
N ALA A 20 13.64 -16.81 -10.57
CA ALA A 20 12.58 -16.26 -11.43
C ALA A 20 12.40 -14.75 -11.17
N ASN A 21 12.59 -14.32 -9.92
CA ASN A 21 12.62 -12.91 -9.53
C ASN A 21 13.99 -12.24 -9.72
N ALA A 22 14.98 -12.98 -10.25
CA ALA A 22 16.29 -12.41 -10.48
C ALA A 22 16.25 -11.30 -11.54
N LYS A 23 16.94 -10.19 -11.25
CA LYS A 23 16.98 -8.99 -12.10
C LYS A 23 17.56 -9.20 -13.50
N THR A 24 18.21 -10.34 -13.77
CA THR A 24 18.86 -10.59 -15.06
C THR A 24 18.13 -11.68 -15.83
N PRO A 25 17.87 -11.48 -17.14
CA PRO A 25 17.24 -12.50 -17.99
C PRO A 25 17.97 -13.85 -17.98
N LYS A 26 19.29 -13.83 -17.76
CA LYS A 26 20.11 -15.04 -17.66
C LYS A 26 19.78 -15.91 -16.45
N LEU A 27 19.50 -15.29 -15.30
CA LEU A 27 19.12 -16.03 -14.09
C LEU A 27 17.69 -16.55 -14.19
N GLN A 28 16.78 -15.78 -14.78
CA GLN A 28 15.42 -16.22 -15.08
C GLN A 28 15.42 -17.44 -16.01
N ALA A 29 16.21 -17.40 -17.09
CA ALA A 29 16.35 -18.53 -18.02
C ALA A 29 16.88 -19.80 -17.32
N LYS A 30 17.82 -19.64 -16.38
CA LYS A 30 18.31 -20.76 -15.55
C LYS A 30 17.23 -21.29 -14.61
N ALA A 31 16.47 -20.42 -13.97
CA ALA A 31 15.34 -20.81 -13.11
C ALA A 31 14.34 -21.67 -13.87
N ILE A 32 13.93 -21.19 -15.05
CA ILE A 32 12.99 -21.88 -15.94
C ILE A 32 13.56 -23.22 -16.39
N ALA A 33 14.85 -23.27 -16.75
CA ALA A 33 15.49 -24.52 -17.14
C ALA A 33 15.52 -25.55 -16.00
N VAL A 34 15.74 -25.12 -14.75
CA VAL A 34 15.68 -26.00 -13.57
C VAL A 34 14.25 -26.51 -13.35
N VAL A 35 13.24 -25.66 -13.45
CA VAL A 35 11.82 -26.08 -13.37
C VAL A 35 11.49 -27.10 -14.44
N HIS A 36 11.87 -26.84 -15.69
CA HIS A 36 11.67 -27.76 -16.81
C HIS A 36 12.37 -29.09 -16.55
N TRP A 37 13.62 -29.05 -16.08
CA TRP A 37 14.36 -30.25 -15.74
C TRP A 37 13.67 -31.04 -14.62
N LEU A 38 13.23 -30.38 -13.55
CA LEU A 38 12.53 -31.03 -12.42
C LEU A 38 11.24 -31.71 -12.86
N LEU A 39 10.40 -30.99 -13.61
CA LEU A 39 9.11 -31.52 -14.06
C LEU A 39 9.27 -32.66 -15.07
N ASN A 40 10.29 -32.59 -15.93
CA ASN A 40 10.57 -33.65 -16.91
C ASN A 40 11.35 -34.84 -16.34
N SER A 41 12.11 -34.65 -15.26
CA SER A 41 12.90 -35.71 -14.63
C SER A 41 12.07 -36.58 -13.67
N LEU A 42 10.85 -36.14 -13.31
CA LEU A 42 9.96 -36.86 -12.40
C LEU A 42 8.59 -37.19 -13.03
N PRO A 43 8.53 -37.79 -14.24
CA PRO A 43 7.27 -38.04 -14.95
C PRO A 43 6.38 -39.08 -14.24
N GLU A 44 6.97 -40.01 -13.49
CA GLU A 44 6.23 -41.06 -12.78
C GLU A 44 5.52 -40.55 -11.52
N ALA A 45 5.94 -39.41 -10.98
CA ALA A 45 5.48 -38.92 -9.67
C ALA A 45 4.15 -38.16 -9.73
N ARG A 46 3.56 -37.95 -10.92
CA ARG A 46 2.38 -37.08 -11.11
C ARG A 46 2.54 -35.77 -10.33
N LEU A 47 3.75 -35.20 -10.43
CA LEU A 47 4.17 -34.10 -9.59
C LEU A 47 3.17 -32.93 -9.71
N ALA A 48 2.74 -32.63 -10.94
CA ALA A 48 1.72 -31.63 -11.23
C ALA A 48 0.38 -31.84 -10.51
N GLU A 49 0.05 -33.05 -10.08
CA GLU A 49 -1.16 -33.39 -9.32
C GLU A 49 -0.95 -33.28 -7.80
N HIS A 50 0.29 -33.16 -7.31
CA HIS A 50 0.58 -33.11 -5.89
C HIS A 50 0.14 -31.76 -5.29
N PRO A 51 -0.67 -31.76 -4.20
CA PRO A 51 -1.28 -30.53 -3.67
C PRO A 51 -0.27 -29.52 -3.10
N SER A 52 0.94 -29.95 -2.74
CA SER A 52 1.98 -29.03 -2.25
C SER A 52 2.60 -28.16 -3.34
N ILE A 53 2.49 -28.56 -4.62
CA ILE A 53 3.14 -27.82 -5.71
C ILE A 53 2.41 -26.52 -5.99
N PRO A 54 1.08 -26.51 -6.22
CA PRO A 54 0.33 -25.27 -6.33
C PRO A 54 0.53 -24.34 -5.13
N ALA A 55 0.57 -24.89 -3.91
CA ALA A 55 0.82 -24.12 -2.70
C ALA A 55 2.21 -23.47 -2.67
N GLY A 56 3.26 -24.23 -3.02
CA GLY A 56 4.63 -23.70 -3.12
C GLY A 56 4.78 -22.65 -4.21
N LEU A 57 4.17 -22.88 -5.38
CA LEU A 57 4.17 -21.93 -6.49
C LEU A 57 3.41 -20.64 -6.16
N LEU A 58 2.31 -20.73 -5.40
CA LEU A 58 1.54 -19.60 -4.93
C LEU A 58 2.20 -18.84 -3.77
N ALA A 59 3.25 -19.37 -3.15
CA ALA A 59 4.05 -18.63 -2.18
C ALA A 59 5.07 -17.70 -2.85
N ILE A 60 5.26 -17.83 -4.17
CA ILE A 60 6.19 -17.02 -4.95
C ILE A 60 5.49 -15.73 -5.38
N PRO A 61 5.92 -14.55 -4.90
CA PRO A 61 5.36 -13.29 -5.38
C PRO A 61 5.78 -13.04 -6.84
N SER A 62 4.85 -12.47 -7.62
CA SER A 62 5.09 -11.93 -8.96
C SER A 62 5.64 -12.95 -9.96
N VAL A 63 5.11 -14.19 -9.92
CA VAL A 63 5.47 -15.24 -10.89
C VAL A 63 5.35 -14.73 -12.32
N PRO A 64 6.41 -14.80 -13.14
CA PRO A 64 6.35 -14.35 -14.52
C PRO A 64 5.30 -15.11 -15.35
N GLN A 65 4.53 -14.39 -16.16
CA GLN A 65 3.43 -14.98 -16.95
C GLN A 65 3.87 -16.11 -17.87
N HIS A 66 5.05 -16.01 -18.48
CA HIS A 66 5.57 -17.08 -19.34
C HIS A 66 5.89 -18.34 -18.52
N LEU A 67 6.44 -18.21 -17.30
CA LEU A 67 6.71 -19.35 -16.43
C LEU A 67 5.40 -20.01 -15.96
N ALA A 68 4.41 -19.22 -15.52
CA ALA A 68 3.09 -19.75 -15.17
C ALA A 68 2.45 -20.50 -16.36
N ARG A 69 2.63 -20.00 -17.59
CA ARG A 69 2.15 -20.65 -18.83
C ARG A 69 2.83 -21.98 -19.10
N GLU A 70 4.17 -22.03 -19.04
CA GLU A 70 4.92 -23.28 -19.20
C GLU A 70 4.52 -24.31 -18.15
N LEU A 71 4.41 -23.90 -16.89
CA LEU A 71 3.95 -24.77 -15.79
C LEU A 71 2.57 -25.36 -16.07
N CYS A 72 1.63 -24.54 -16.56
CA CYS A 72 0.31 -25.04 -16.91
C CYS A 72 0.30 -25.96 -18.14
N HIS A 73 1.17 -25.74 -19.14
CA HIS A 73 1.35 -26.67 -20.27
C HIS A 73 1.91 -28.02 -19.81
N LEU A 74 2.72 -28.03 -18.76
CA LEU A 74 3.22 -29.23 -18.09
C LEU A 74 2.18 -29.88 -17.17
N GLY A 75 0.92 -29.41 -17.22
CA GLY A 75 -0.21 -30.01 -16.50
C GLY A 75 -0.41 -29.49 -15.08
N VAL A 76 0.38 -28.53 -14.61
CA VAL A 76 0.17 -27.93 -13.29
C VAL A 76 -1.13 -27.13 -13.30
N LYS A 77 -2.07 -27.53 -12.45
CA LYS A 77 -3.32 -26.80 -12.24
C LYS A 77 -3.33 -26.21 -10.83
N VAL A 78 -3.54 -24.90 -10.74
CA VAL A 78 -3.66 -24.17 -9.47
C VAL A 78 -5.14 -23.92 -9.18
N PRO A 79 -5.72 -24.59 -8.16
CA PRO A 79 -7.15 -24.43 -7.85
C PRO A 79 -7.49 -22.99 -7.47
N TYR A 80 -8.62 -22.48 -7.95
CA TYR A 80 -9.06 -21.10 -7.72
C TYR A 80 -9.06 -20.71 -6.23
N LYS A 81 -9.57 -21.60 -5.37
CA LYS A 81 -9.59 -21.39 -3.91
C LYS A 81 -8.20 -21.18 -3.31
N GLN A 82 -7.17 -21.82 -3.86
CA GLN A 82 -5.80 -21.62 -3.40
C GLN A 82 -5.24 -20.29 -3.87
N ILE A 83 -5.54 -19.87 -5.12
CA ILE A 83 -5.17 -18.54 -5.63
C ILE A 83 -5.76 -17.44 -4.74
N VAL A 84 -7.04 -17.55 -4.39
CA VAL A 84 -7.71 -16.63 -3.47
C VAL A 84 -7.08 -16.66 -2.08
N ALA A 85 -6.77 -17.84 -1.55
CA ALA A 85 -6.13 -17.97 -0.25
C ALA A 85 -4.75 -17.28 -0.24
N ALA A 86 -3.96 -17.44 -1.30
CA ALA A 86 -2.68 -16.76 -1.47
C ALA A 86 -2.85 -15.23 -1.60
N ALA A 87 -3.86 -14.76 -2.33
CA ALA A 87 -4.20 -13.33 -2.38
C ALA A 87 -4.57 -12.77 -0.99
N ARG A 88 -5.35 -13.52 -0.20
CA ARG A 88 -5.65 -13.12 1.19
C ARG A 88 -4.41 -13.13 2.08
N GLN A 89 -3.43 -13.98 1.79
CA GLN A 89 -2.10 -13.96 2.40
C GLN A 89 -1.16 -12.90 1.80
N ARG A 90 -1.68 -12.02 0.95
CA ARG A 90 -0.98 -10.88 0.35
C ARG A 90 0.18 -11.26 -0.56
N VAL A 91 0.09 -12.43 -1.20
CA VAL A 91 1.06 -12.78 -2.24
C VAL A 91 0.74 -11.98 -3.51
N GLU A 92 1.69 -11.14 -3.90
CA GLU A 92 1.60 -10.30 -5.10
C GLU A 92 1.58 -11.14 -6.38
N GLY A 93 0.84 -10.71 -7.40
CA GLY A 93 0.94 -11.27 -8.75
C GLY A 93 0.25 -12.62 -8.96
N VAL A 94 -0.55 -13.09 -7.99
CA VAL A 94 -1.26 -14.38 -8.08
C VAL A 94 -2.32 -14.41 -9.19
N GLU A 95 -2.74 -13.25 -9.70
CA GLU A 95 -3.64 -13.14 -10.85
C GLU A 95 -3.08 -13.73 -12.13
N VAL A 96 -1.75 -13.86 -12.24
CA VAL A 96 -1.10 -14.45 -13.41
C VAL A 96 -1.62 -15.87 -13.68
N TRP A 97 -1.94 -16.61 -12.62
CA TRP A 97 -2.50 -17.96 -12.69
C TRP A 97 -3.93 -17.95 -13.22
N ILE A 98 -4.72 -16.93 -12.89
CA ILE A 98 -6.08 -16.76 -13.41
C ILE A 98 -6.02 -16.50 -14.90
N THR A 99 -5.17 -15.55 -15.31
CA THR A 99 -4.99 -15.15 -16.72
C THR A 99 -4.53 -16.34 -17.55
N VAL A 100 -3.45 -17.01 -17.12
CA VAL A 100 -2.87 -18.15 -17.85
C VAL A 100 -3.86 -19.31 -17.94
N GLN A 101 -4.43 -19.77 -16.83
CA GLN A 101 -5.37 -20.91 -16.84
C GLN A 101 -6.62 -20.62 -17.67
N SER A 102 -7.06 -19.35 -17.71
CA SER A 102 -8.17 -18.93 -18.56
C SER A 102 -7.82 -18.99 -20.04
N CYS A 103 -6.62 -18.53 -20.43
CA CYS A 103 -6.17 -18.57 -21.83
C CYS A 103 -6.04 -19.98 -22.41
N ILE A 104 -5.64 -20.96 -21.60
CA ILE A 104 -5.40 -22.35 -22.04
C ILE A 104 -6.59 -23.29 -21.80
N GLY A 105 -7.70 -22.77 -21.28
CA GLY A 105 -8.90 -23.58 -21.01
C GLY A 105 -8.85 -24.48 -19.77
N LEU A 106 -7.91 -24.25 -18.84
CA LEU A 106 -7.83 -24.98 -17.56
C LEU A 106 -8.64 -24.34 -16.41
N ALA A 107 -9.19 -23.15 -16.63
CA ALA A 107 -9.95 -22.35 -15.65
C ALA A 107 -11.38 -22.86 -15.34
N GLY A 108 -11.60 -24.19 -15.27
CA GLY A 108 -12.94 -24.76 -15.06
C GLY A 108 -13.61 -24.34 -13.74
N ASP A 109 -12.81 -24.11 -12.70
CA ASP A 109 -13.24 -23.75 -11.35
C ASP A 109 -13.15 -22.25 -11.03
N ILE A 110 -12.69 -21.42 -11.97
CA ILE A 110 -12.64 -19.96 -11.79
C ILE A 110 -14.02 -19.37 -12.13
N PRO A 111 -14.62 -18.52 -11.29
CA PRO A 111 -15.91 -17.90 -11.59
C PRO A 111 -15.84 -17.00 -12.85
N ALA A 112 -16.93 -16.96 -13.62
CA ALA A 112 -16.99 -16.23 -14.90
C ALA A 112 -16.69 -14.72 -14.74
N LEU A 113 -17.14 -14.13 -13.64
CA LEU A 113 -16.84 -12.74 -13.28
C LEU A 113 -15.33 -12.48 -13.15
N ILE A 114 -14.62 -13.38 -12.47
CA ILE A 114 -13.18 -13.28 -12.26
C ILE A 114 -12.46 -13.39 -13.61
N LYS A 115 -12.80 -14.39 -14.44
CA LYS A 115 -12.22 -14.51 -15.78
C LYS A 115 -12.42 -13.24 -16.59
N ALA A 116 -13.61 -12.65 -16.53
CA ALA A 116 -13.93 -11.43 -17.27
C ALA A 116 -13.09 -10.22 -16.81
N LEU A 117 -12.78 -10.10 -15.52
CA LEU A 117 -11.95 -9.02 -15.00
C LEU A 117 -10.51 -9.12 -15.49
N TYR A 118 -9.95 -10.33 -15.50
CA TYR A 118 -8.55 -10.60 -15.85
C TYR A 118 -8.32 -10.90 -17.34
N SER A 119 -9.37 -11.07 -18.11
CA SER A 119 -9.31 -11.08 -19.57
C SER A 119 -9.16 -9.67 -20.13
N ASN A 120 -8.49 -9.54 -21.27
CA ASN A 120 -8.38 -8.28 -22.02
C ASN A 120 -9.71 -7.74 -22.59
N ASP A 121 -10.84 -8.42 -22.34
CA ASP A 121 -12.16 -8.14 -22.95
C ASP A 121 -12.85 -6.85 -22.48
N GLY A 122 -12.21 -6.08 -21.60
CA GLY A 122 -12.72 -4.77 -21.16
C GLY A 122 -13.87 -4.86 -20.16
N CYS A 123 -13.74 -4.16 -19.04
CA CYS A 123 -14.62 -4.33 -17.88
C CYS A 123 -15.99 -3.64 -18.01
N ASN A 124 -16.19 -2.85 -19.07
CA ASN A 124 -17.42 -2.07 -19.27
C ASN A 124 -18.69 -2.92 -19.44
N PHE A 125 -18.55 -4.24 -19.65
CA PHE A 125 -19.66 -5.14 -19.95
C PHE A 125 -20.02 -6.13 -18.82
N ILE A 126 -19.35 -6.05 -17.66
CA ILE A 126 -19.51 -7.07 -16.61
C ILE A 126 -20.96 -7.12 -16.06
N ASP A 127 -21.63 -5.99 -15.94
CA ASP A 127 -22.96 -5.92 -15.30
C ASP A 127 -24.06 -6.69 -16.04
N ARG A 128 -24.06 -6.68 -17.38
CA ARG A 128 -25.18 -7.25 -18.15
C ARG A 128 -25.05 -8.75 -18.43
N LYS A 129 -23.82 -9.29 -18.38
CA LYS A 129 -23.54 -10.62 -18.95
C LYS A 129 -23.47 -11.74 -17.91
N TYR A 130 -23.13 -11.42 -16.66
CA TYR A 130 -22.71 -12.46 -15.69
C TYR A 130 -23.77 -12.88 -14.67
N GLY A 131 -25.02 -12.43 -14.81
CA GLY A 131 -26.12 -12.87 -13.96
C GLY A 131 -25.93 -12.54 -12.48
N ARG A 132 -26.55 -13.32 -11.59
CA ARG A 132 -26.43 -13.14 -10.14
C ARG A 132 -25.04 -13.57 -9.69
N VAL A 133 -24.21 -12.60 -9.30
CA VAL A 133 -22.88 -12.82 -8.72
C VAL A 133 -23.03 -13.25 -7.25
N ASP A 134 -22.31 -14.29 -6.84
CA ASP A 134 -22.23 -14.69 -5.43
C ASP A 134 -21.43 -13.64 -4.64
N GLN A 135 -21.88 -13.28 -3.44
CA GLN A 135 -21.15 -12.36 -2.56
C GLN A 135 -19.75 -12.88 -2.20
N ALA A 136 -19.57 -14.20 -2.11
CA ALA A 136 -18.25 -14.79 -1.89
C ALA A 136 -17.27 -14.44 -3.01
N ASP A 137 -17.72 -14.53 -4.27
CA ASP A 137 -16.90 -14.21 -5.44
C ASP A 137 -16.52 -12.72 -5.48
N VAL A 138 -17.40 -11.83 -4.99
CA VAL A 138 -17.12 -10.39 -4.90
C VAL A 138 -15.99 -10.09 -3.90
N ARG A 139 -15.98 -10.78 -2.76
CA ARG A 139 -14.91 -10.64 -1.76
C ARG A 139 -13.58 -11.16 -2.31
N ASP A 140 -13.64 -12.30 -2.99
CA ASP A 140 -12.47 -12.90 -3.62
C ASP A 140 -11.91 -11.99 -4.72
N LEU A 141 -12.80 -11.37 -5.51
CA LEU A 141 -12.44 -10.36 -6.52
C LEU A 141 -11.66 -9.20 -5.90
N LEU A 142 -12.11 -8.66 -4.76
CA LEU A 142 -11.41 -7.55 -4.10
C LEU A 142 -10.00 -7.94 -3.68
N HIS A 143 -9.83 -9.07 -2.98
CA HIS A 143 -8.51 -9.53 -2.55
C HIS A 143 -7.59 -9.81 -3.75
N LEU A 144 -8.10 -10.45 -4.80
CA LEU A 144 -7.32 -10.68 -6.02
C LEU A 144 -6.93 -9.37 -6.69
N SER A 145 -7.86 -8.40 -6.74
CA SER A 145 -7.63 -7.14 -7.43
C SER A 145 -6.62 -6.25 -6.72
N ILE A 146 -6.62 -6.21 -5.38
CA ILE A 146 -5.68 -5.40 -4.60
C ILE A 146 -4.27 -6.02 -4.60
N ASN A 147 -4.13 -7.33 -4.81
CA ASN A 147 -2.81 -7.98 -4.93
C ASN A 147 -2.32 -8.06 -6.38
N SER A 148 -3.06 -7.46 -7.32
CA SER A 148 -2.72 -7.49 -8.73
C SER A 148 -1.50 -6.63 -9.02
N SER A 149 -0.55 -7.17 -9.77
CA SER A 149 0.59 -6.41 -10.32
C SER A 149 0.16 -5.26 -11.25
N SER A 150 -1.06 -5.34 -11.81
CA SER A 150 -1.67 -4.27 -12.59
C SER A 150 -2.49 -3.33 -11.72
N ALA A 151 -2.16 -2.03 -11.76
CA ALA A 151 -2.88 -0.97 -11.05
C ALA A 151 -4.31 -0.72 -11.58
N ASP A 152 -4.61 -1.12 -12.82
CA ASP A 152 -5.93 -0.90 -13.43
C ASP A 152 -7.00 -1.85 -12.86
N ILE A 153 -6.60 -3.07 -12.50
CA ILE A 153 -7.49 -4.14 -12.06
C ILE A 153 -8.26 -3.80 -10.79
N PRO A 154 -7.63 -3.27 -9.73
CA PRO A 154 -8.39 -2.86 -8.55
C PRO A 154 -9.45 -1.79 -8.85
N LEU A 155 -9.16 -0.80 -9.71
CA LEU A 155 -10.15 0.22 -10.08
C LEU A 155 -11.37 -0.39 -10.81
N LYS A 156 -11.11 -1.37 -11.69
CA LYS A 156 -12.16 -2.12 -12.37
C LYS A 156 -12.99 -2.97 -11.39
N ALA A 157 -12.33 -3.64 -10.44
CA ALA A 157 -12.98 -4.45 -9.41
C ALA A 157 -13.87 -3.60 -8.48
N LEU A 158 -13.41 -2.41 -8.11
CA LEU A 158 -14.19 -1.45 -7.33
C LEU A 158 -15.46 -1.02 -8.05
N GLY A 159 -15.40 -0.78 -9.37
CA GLY A 159 -16.58 -0.48 -10.17
C GLY A 159 -17.63 -1.60 -10.18
N VAL A 160 -17.20 -2.85 -10.05
CA VAL A 160 -18.10 -4.02 -9.86
C VAL A 160 -18.66 -4.01 -8.44
N PHE A 161 -17.80 -3.83 -7.44
CA PHE A 161 -18.20 -3.84 -6.04
C PHE A 161 -19.25 -2.76 -5.71
N CYS A 162 -19.08 -1.53 -6.22
CA CYS A 162 -20.03 -0.42 -6.04
C CYS A 162 -21.47 -0.78 -6.43
N ARG A 163 -21.65 -1.66 -7.42
CA ARG A 163 -22.97 -2.06 -7.93
C ARG A 163 -23.61 -3.18 -7.13
N LEU A 164 -22.81 -3.97 -6.43
CA LEU A 164 -23.26 -5.20 -5.76
C LEU A 164 -23.62 -4.97 -4.28
N HIS A 165 -23.46 -3.75 -3.77
CA HIS A 165 -23.83 -3.35 -2.39
C HIS A 165 -23.41 -4.36 -1.32
N THR A 166 -22.21 -4.94 -1.48
CA THR A 166 -21.74 -6.00 -0.57
C THR A 166 -21.29 -5.37 0.73
N GLN A 167 -21.75 -5.92 1.86
CA GLN A 167 -21.28 -5.51 3.17
C GLN A 167 -19.95 -6.21 3.48
N LEU A 168 -18.94 -5.41 3.79
CA LEU A 168 -17.67 -5.88 4.35
C LEU A 168 -17.69 -5.66 5.86
N SER A 169 -17.12 -6.61 6.59
CA SER A 169 -16.84 -6.44 8.01
C SER A 169 -15.69 -5.45 8.22
N THR A 170 -15.62 -4.81 9.39
CA THR A 170 -14.51 -3.92 9.77
C THR A 170 -13.15 -4.62 9.65
N ALA A 171 -13.06 -5.91 9.97
CA ALA A 171 -11.83 -6.69 9.83
C ALA A 171 -11.42 -6.90 8.37
N GLU A 172 -12.39 -7.16 7.47
CA GLU A 172 -12.13 -7.27 6.03
C GLU A 172 -11.69 -5.92 5.45
N VAL A 173 -12.34 -4.83 5.84
CA VAL A 173 -11.95 -3.47 5.45
C VAL A 173 -10.51 -3.18 5.86
N LEU A 174 -10.18 -3.42 7.13
CA LEU A 174 -8.83 -3.19 7.64
C LEU A 174 -7.81 -4.04 6.88
N HIS A 175 -8.14 -5.30 6.60
CA HIS A 175 -7.28 -6.17 5.82
C HIS A 175 -7.03 -5.61 4.41
N LEU A 176 -8.09 -5.20 3.69
CA LEU A 176 -7.97 -4.64 2.34
C LEU A 176 -7.16 -3.34 2.32
N LEU A 177 -7.35 -2.47 3.33
CA LEU A 177 -6.56 -1.24 3.47
C LEU A 177 -5.08 -1.54 3.67
N CYS A 178 -4.74 -2.46 4.59
CA CYS A 178 -3.35 -2.88 4.80
C CYS A 178 -2.74 -3.47 3.53
N THR A 179 -3.46 -4.33 2.82
CA THR A 179 -2.98 -4.92 1.57
C THR A 179 -2.76 -3.86 0.48
N ALA A 180 -3.69 -2.91 0.30
CA ALA A 180 -3.55 -1.85 -0.70
C ALA A 180 -2.32 -0.96 -0.42
N VAL A 181 -2.07 -0.70 0.85
CA VAL A 181 -0.98 0.13 1.35
C VAL A 181 0.38 -0.58 1.22
N GLU A 182 0.43 -1.89 1.45
CA GLU A 182 1.61 -2.71 1.22
C GLU A 182 1.93 -2.84 -0.26
N GLY A 183 0.90 -3.09 -1.09
CA GLY A 183 0.99 -3.20 -2.55
C GLY A 183 1.17 -1.88 -3.30
N LYS A 184 1.27 -0.75 -2.59
CA LYS A 184 1.41 0.61 -3.17
C LYS A 184 0.26 1.00 -4.09
N HIS A 185 -0.92 0.41 -3.89
CA HIS A 185 -2.13 0.66 -4.64
C HIS A 185 -2.92 1.82 -4.03
N THR A 186 -2.31 3.01 -4.06
CA THR A 186 -2.87 4.21 -3.43
C THR A 186 -4.26 4.56 -3.97
N GLU A 187 -4.44 4.65 -5.29
CA GLU A 187 -5.74 5.03 -5.89
C GLU A 187 -6.92 4.15 -5.44
N VAL A 188 -6.59 2.88 -5.16
CA VAL A 188 -7.54 1.87 -4.70
C VAL A 188 -7.97 2.13 -3.27
N LEU A 189 -7.05 2.59 -2.43
CA LEU A 189 -7.34 2.95 -1.05
C LEU A 189 -8.38 4.06 -0.96
N ILE A 190 -8.25 5.15 -1.74
CA ILE A 190 -9.28 6.22 -1.78
C ILE A 190 -10.63 5.64 -2.16
N SER A 191 -10.64 4.83 -3.21
CA SER A 191 -11.87 4.26 -3.73
C SER A 191 -12.52 3.30 -2.72
N ILE A 192 -11.72 2.50 -1.99
CA ILE A 192 -12.20 1.66 -0.88
C ILE A 192 -12.80 2.52 0.22
N LEU A 193 -12.11 3.58 0.66
CA LEU A 193 -12.61 4.48 1.71
C LEU A 193 -13.91 5.19 1.30
N GLN A 194 -13.99 5.69 0.06
CA GLN A 194 -15.20 6.32 -0.48
C GLN A 194 -16.37 5.34 -0.57
N LEU A 195 -16.07 4.11 -1.00
CA LEU A 195 -17.06 3.06 -1.20
C LEU A 195 -17.65 2.53 0.10
N LEU A 196 -16.82 2.41 1.13
CA LEU A 196 -17.28 1.93 2.44
C LEU A 196 -18.17 2.95 3.16
N GLY A 197 -18.15 4.22 2.73
CA GLY A 197 -18.88 5.29 3.37
C GLY A 197 -18.58 5.38 4.86
N ASN A 198 -19.38 6.15 5.58
CA ASN A 198 -19.14 6.35 7.02
C ASN A 198 -19.46 5.09 7.85
N SER A 199 -20.35 4.21 7.38
CA SER A 199 -20.98 3.19 8.25
C SER A 199 -20.06 2.05 8.69
N SER A 200 -19.10 1.61 7.88
CA SER A 200 -18.16 0.55 8.27
C SER A 200 -16.86 1.08 8.89
N LEU A 201 -16.59 2.38 8.75
CA LEU A 201 -15.34 3.02 9.17
C LEU A 201 -15.42 3.53 10.61
N ASP A 202 -16.62 3.72 11.15
CA ASP A 202 -16.85 4.10 12.55
C ASP A 202 -16.29 3.08 13.56
N GLY A 203 -16.12 1.82 13.15
CA GLY A 203 -15.56 0.76 13.99
C GLY A 203 -14.03 0.66 13.99
N LEU A 204 -13.33 1.47 13.19
CA LEU A 204 -11.86 1.43 13.13
C LEU A 204 -11.27 2.25 14.27
N THR A 205 -10.52 1.57 15.13
CA THR A 205 -9.82 2.20 16.25
C THR A 205 -8.60 2.99 15.76
N PRO A 206 -8.16 4.04 16.50
CA PRO A 206 -6.95 4.78 16.17
C PRO A 206 -5.72 3.86 16.01
N GLU A 207 -5.59 2.85 16.87
CA GLU A 207 -4.49 1.90 16.88
C GLU A 207 -4.44 1.05 15.60
N GLN A 208 -5.61 0.71 15.04
CA GLN A 208 -5.70 -0.02 13.77
C GLN A 208 -5.37 0.86 12.57
N LEU A 209 -5.68 2.15 12.64
CA LEU A 209 -5.43 3.11 11.56
C LEU A 209 -4.00 3.64 11.54
N LEU A 210 -3.32 3.70 12.68
CA LEU A 210 -1.96 4.22 12.80
C LEU A 210 -0.97 3.60 11.77
N PRO A 211 -0.82 2.26 11.65
CA PRO A 211 0.10 1.68 10.67
C PRO A 211 -0.27 1.99 9.21
N ILE A 212 -1.56 2.15 8.92
CA ILE A 212 -2.06 2.55 7.60
C ILE A 212 -1.64 4.00 7.30
N ILE A 213 -1.81 4.90 8.27
CA ILE A 213 -1.46 6.32 8.15
C ILE A 213 0.05 6.50 8.03
N GLU A 214 0.83 5.83 8.88
CA GLU A 214 2.30 5.86 8.80
C GLU A 214 2.80 5.43 7.42
N ARG A 215 2.24 4.35 6.89
CA ARG A 215 2.63 3.86 5.58
C ARG A 215 2.13 4.76 4.44
N ALA A 216 0.96 5.39 4.58
CA ALA A 216 0.50 6.41 3.63
C ALA A 216 1.48 7.59 3.55
N VAL A 217 2.03 8.06 4.68
CA VAL A 217 3.08 9.09 4.70
C VAL A 217 4.33 8.63 3.93
N VAL A 218 4.76 7.39 4.10
CA VAL A 218 5.92 6.81 3.37
C VAL A 218 5.65 6.70 1.86
N LEU A 219 4.44 6.33 1.46
CA LEU A 219 4.06 6.23 0.06
C LEU A 219 4.01 7.61 -0.60
N GLU A 220 3.48 8.63 0.10
CA GLU A 220 3.46 10.01 -0.39
C GLU A 220 4.88 10.55 -0.59
N ALA A 221 5.81 10.24 0.33
CA ALA A 221 7.23 10.55 0.17
C ALA A 221 7.85 9.92 -1.09
N SER A 222 7.55 8.64 -1.30
CA SER A 222 8.09 7.84 -2.40
C SER A 222 7.58 8.36 -3.76
N ALA A 223 6.31 8.78 -3.81
CA ALA A 223 5.72 9.38 -5.00
C ALA A 223 6.41 10.69 -5.39
N LEU A 224 6.77 11.54 -4.42
CA LEU A 224 7.48 12.80 -4.67
C LEU A 224 8.93 12.57 -5.16
N SER A 225 9.61 11.56 -4.62
CA SER A 225 10.99 11.25 -5.02
C SER A 225 11.10 10.62 -6.41
N GLY A 226 10.05 9.94 -6.89
CA GLY A 226 10.04 9.25 -8.19
C GLY A 226 9.68 10.14 -9.38
N CYS A 227 9.11 11.31 -9.13
CA CYS A 227 8.71 12.25 -10.18
C CYS A 227 9.93 13.02 -10.72
N ASN A 228 10.66 12.41 -11.66
CA ASN A 228 11.14 13.18 -12.80
C ASN A 228 9.89 13.83 -13.41
N LEU A 229 9.82 15.17 -13.45
CA LEU A 229 8.72 16.02 -13.94
C LEU A 229 8.34 15.73 -15.41
N SER A 230 8.03 14.49 -15.76
CA SER A 230 7.49 14.14 -17.06
C SER A 230 6.08 14.74 -17.10
N MET A 231 5.95 15.74 -17.96
CA MET A 231 4.90 16.74 -18.02
C MET A 231 3.49 16.18 -18.30
N PHE A 232 3.31 14.85 -18.35
CA PHE A 232 2.15 14.20 -18.93
C PHE A 232 1.39 13.23 -18.00
N SER A 233 1.81 12.99 -16.76
CA SER A 233 0.96 12.26 -15.79
C SER A 233 0.00 13.22 -15.09
N ALA A 234 -0.92 13.81 -15.87
CA ALA A 234 -1.74 14.94 -15.45
C ALA A 234 -3.08 14.60 -14.77
N TYR A 235 -3.38 13.33 -14.45
CA TYR A 235 -4.79 12.99 -14.16
C TYR A 235 -5.14 12.30 -12.85
N GLN A 236 -4.21 11.87 -12.00
CA GLN A 236 -4.62 11.33 -10.70
C GLN A 236 -3.71 11.82 -9.58
N PRO A 237 -4.24 12.65 -8.64
CA PRO A 237 -3.49 13.01 -7.45
C PRO A 237 -3.28 11.74 -6.61
N PRO A 238 -2.05 11.43 -6.16
CA PRO A 238 -1.81 10.29 -5.27
C PRO A 238 -2.72 10.39 -4.04
N VAL A 239 -2.99 9.25 -3.38
CA VAL A 239 -3.69 9.19 -2.08
C VAL A 239 -3.29 10.38 -1.26
N ARG A 240 -4.26 11.22 -0.95
CA ARG A 240 -4.03 12.30 -0.04
C ARG A 240 -4.13 11.66 1.33
N LEU A 241 -3.07 11.77 2.13
CA LEU A 241 -3.13 11.48 3.56
C LEU A 241 -4.41 12.05 4.21
N ARG A 242 -4.91 13.17 3.67
CA ARG A 242 -6.21 13.79 4.00
C ARG A 242 -7.40 12.85 3.96
N ASP A 243 -7.49 11.95 3.00
CA ASP A 243 -8.63 11.02 2.88
C ASP A 243 -8.62 9.99 4.01
N VAL A 244 -7.44 9.54 4.43
CA VAL A 244 -7.26 8.61 5.58
C VAL A 244 -7.46 9.35 6.91
N ILE A 245 -6.93 10.57 7.02
CA ILE A 245 -7.07 11.38 8.22
C ILE A 245 -8.52 11.82 8.45
N GLY A 246 -9.33 11.93 7.40
CA GLY A 246 -10.77 12.20 7.51
C GLY A 246 -11.59 11.11 8.21
N LEU A 247 -11.01 9.93 8.46
CA LEU A 247 -11.71 8.83 9.11
C LEU A 247 -11.97 9.10 10.60
N PRO A 248 -13.13 8.71 11.15
CA PRO A 248 -13.46 8.94 12.56
C PRO A 248 -12.40 8.42 13.53
N GLY A 249 -11.85 7.21 13.30
CA GLY A 249 -10.76 6.67 14.11
C GLY A 249 -9.46 7.46 13.99
N ALA A 250 -9.16 8.04 12.82
CA ALA A 250 -7.98 8.86 12.64
C ALA A 250 -8.10 10.21 13.37
N GLN A 251 -9.31 10.77 13.45
CA GLN A 251 -9.61 11.97 14.23
C GLN A 251 -9.46 11.77 15.74
N GLN A 252 -9.44 10.51 16.20
CA GLN A 252 -9.27 10.11 17.60
C GLN A 252 -7.84 9.65 17.93
N LEU A 253 -6.88 9.85 17.01
CA LEU A 253 -5.47 9.55 17.29
C LEU A 253 -4.97 10.32 18.52
N PRO A 254 -4.20 9.67 19.41
CA PRO A 254 -3.60 10.37 20.54
C PRO A 254 -2.49 11.33 20.06
N ALA A 255 -2.25 12.39 20.84
CA ALA A 255 -1.35 13.48 20.45
C ALA A 255 0.10 13.02 20.22
N ASP A 256 0.56 11.99 20.95
CA ASP A 256 1.86 11.37 20.77
C ASP A 256 1.98 10.63 19.42
N ALA A 257 0.95 9.92 18.99
CA ALA A 257 0.90 9.31 17.67
C ALA A 257 0.93 10.37 16.56
N VAL A 258 0.18 11.48 16.72
CA VAL A 258 0.21 12.60 15.77
C VAL A 258 1.61 13.23 15.72
N ALA A 259 2.24 13.46 16.88
CA ALA A 259 3.60 13.99 16.94
C ALA A 259 4.62 13.06 16.26
N ALA A 260 4.50 11.74 16.46
CA ALA A 260 5.35 10.75 15.80
C ALA A 260 5.16 10.75 14.27
N LEU A 261 3.92 10.86 13.78
CA LEU A 261 3.62 11.01 12.36
C LEU A 261 4.20 12.30 11.77
N MET A 262 4.15 13.42 12.50
CA MET A 262 4.75 14.69 12.08
C MET A 262 6.27 14.59 11.96
N HIS A 263 6.94 13.98 12.95
CA HIS A 263 8.36 13.66 12.87
C HIS A 263 8.68 12.82 11.64
N LYS A 264 7.89 11.77 11.40
CA LYS A 264 8.08 10.89 10.25
C LYS A 264 7.94 11.64 8.92
N ALA A 265 6.94 12.52 8.80
CA ALA A 265 6.74 13.35 7.62
C ALA A 265 7.94 14.30 7.38
N LEU A 266 8.50 14.88 8.45
CA LEU A 266 9.69 15.74 8.37
C LEU A 266 10.95 14.97 7.96
N GLU A 267 11.18 13.79 8.54
CA GLU A 267 12.29 12.89 8.17
C GLU A 267 12.25 12.53 6.68
N LEU A 268 11.04 12.33 6.15
CA LEU A 268 10.81 11.98 4.75
C LEU A 268 10.71 13.20 3.82
N GLY A 269 10.75 14.42 4.35
CA GLY A 269 10.64 15.67 3.58
C GLY A 269 9.25 15.92 2.96
N VAL A 270 8.19 15.31 3.49
CA VAL A 270 6.83 15.37 2.92
C VAL A 270 6.02 16.50 3.56
N ARG A 271 6.25 17.71 3.08
CA ARG A 271 5.57 18.94 3.55
C ARG A 271 4.04 18.86 3.47
N GLY A 272 3.52 18.21 2.45
CA GLY A 272 2.08 18.02 2.25
C GLY A 272 1.43 17.26 3.40
N CYS A 273 2.07 16.18 3.86
CA CYS A 273 1.60 15.40 5.01
C CYS A 273 1.55 16.24 6.29
N LEU A 274 2.58 17.06 6.54
CA LEU A 274 2.63 17.88 7.75
C LEU A 274 1.44 18.84 7.83
N ASN A 275 1.05 19.46 6.71
CA ASN A 275 -0.12 20.34 6.66
C ASN A 275 -1.40 19.61 7.08
N VAL A 276 -1.60 18.38 6.57
CA VAL A 276 -2.78 17.58 6.93
C VAL A 276 -2.71 17.10 8.39
N LEU A 277 -1.53 16.69 8.87
CA LEU A 277 -1.37 16.26 10.27
C LEU A 277 -1.63 17.39 11.27
N CYS A 278 -1.31 18.64 10.92
CA CYS A 278 -1.65 19.81 11.73
C CYS A 278 -3.17 20.09 11.80
N GLU A 279 -3.97 19.52 10.88
CA GLU A 279 -5.44 19.65 10.88
C GLU A 279 -6.10 18.68 11.89
N LEU A 280 -5.38 17.67 12.40
CA LEU A 280 -5.91 16.71 13.36
C LEU A 280 -6.24 17.37 14.71
N PRO A 281 -7.36 16.99 15.38
CA PRO A 281 -7.73 17.55 16.68
C PRO A 281 -6.62 17.43 17.72
N ALA A 282 -6.01 16.25 17.83
CA ALA A 282 -4.95 15.96 18.79
C ALA A 282 -3.63 16.72 18.52
N ALA A 283 -3.47 17.35 17.36
CA ALA A 283 -2.33 18.24 17.11
C ALA A 283 -2.32 19.45 18.07
N LYS A 284 -3.48 19.83 18.60
CA LYS A 284 -3.62 20.91 19.61
C LYS A 284 -3.15 20.50 21.00
N ASP A 285 -3.13 19.20 21.25
CA ASP A 285 -2.79 18.59 22.55
C ASP A 285 -1.37 18.02 22.56
N ILE A 286 -0.59 18.25 21.49
CA ILE A 286 0.84 17.91 21.45
C ILE A 286 1.56 18.68 22.56
N SER A 287 2.31 17.95 23.38
CA SER A 287 3.06 18.56 24.48
C SER A 287 4.13 19.53 23.99
N ALA A 288 4.50 20.47 24.84
CA ALA A 288 5.59 21.40 24.57
C ALA A 288 6.89 20.70 24.16
N ASP A 289 7.28 19.62 24.87
CA ASP A 289 8.51 18.90 24.56
C ASP A 289 8.46 18.21 23.18
N GLN A 290 7.32 17.61 22.83
CA GLN A 290 7.12 17.00 21.51
C GLN A 290 7.15 18.07 20.41
N LEU A 291 6.44 19.19 20.58
CA LEU A 291 6.43 20.25 19.58
C LEU A 291 7.82 20.88 19.41
N ALA A 292 8.56 21.10 20.50
CA ALA A 292 9.93 21.58 20.44
C ALA A 292 10.81 20.62 19.63
N SER A 293 10.67 19.31 19.83
CA SER A 293 11.39 18.29 19.06
C SER A 293 11.03 18.31 17.57
N ILE A 294 9.75 18.47 17.23
CA ILE A 294 9.29 18.58 15.83
C ILE A 294 9.88 19.83 15.16
N VAL A 295 9.89 20.97 15.86
CA VAL A 295 10.44 22.23 15.34
C VAL A 295 11.97 22.13 15.18
N GLU A 296 12.67 21.50 16.13
CA GLU A 296 14.10 21.19 16.03
C GLU A 296 14.41 20.34 14.80
N ALA A 297 13.63 19.29 14.54
CA ALA A 297 13.78 18.44 13.36
C ALA A 297 13.55 19.22 12.05
N ALA A 298 12.51 20.05 11.99
CA ALA A 298 12.24 20.90 10.82
C ALA A 298 13.37 21.92 10.57
N ALA A 299 13.91 22.52 11.64
CA ALA A 299 15.03 23.46 11.56
C ALA A 299 16.34 22.77 11.13
N ALA A 300 16.62 21.58 11.66
CA ALA A 300 17.78 20.79 11.26
C ALA A 300 17.75 20.42 9.77
N ASN A 301 16.55 20.17 9.23
CA ASN A 301 16.35 19.90 7.81
C ASN A 301 16.32 21.18 6.93
N GLY A 302 16.41 22.37 7.52
CA GLY A 302 16.27 23.65 6.80
C GLY A 302 14.90 23.83 6.15
N ASP A 303 13.85 23.16 6.66
CA ASP A 303 12.53 23.16 6.03
C ASP A 303 11.69 24.36 6.47
N HIS A 304 11.93 25.51 5.83
CA HIS A 304 11.25 26.77 6.14
C HIS A 304 9.73 26.70 6.02
N PHE A 305 9.21 25.88 5.10
CA PHE A 305 7.77 25.74 4.92
C PHE A 305 7.14 25.04 6.12
N SER A 306 7.75 23.94 6.55
CA SER A 306 7.32 23.20 7.75
C SER A 306 7.44 24.04 9.01
N LEU A 307 8.51 24.82 9.15
CA LEU A 307 8.65 25.77 10.26
C LEU A 307 7.53 26.82 10.27
N ARG A 308 7.17 27.39 9.11
CA ARG A 308 6.06 28.35 9.00
C ARG A 308 4.73 27.72 9.38
N LEU A 309 4.50 26.49 8.95
CA LEU A 309 3.28 25.74 9.25
C LEU A 309 3.18 25.43 10.75
N LEU A 310 4.26 24.96 11.37
CA LEU A 310 4.32 24.67 12.81
C LEU A 310 4.14 25.96 13.64
N ALA A 311 4.71 27.08 13.20
CA ALA A 311 4.55 28.37 13.87
C ALA A 311 3.10 28.90 13.84
N ALA A 312 2.28 28.45 12.89
CA ALA A 312 0.86 28.78 12.81
C ALA A 312 -0.02 27.84 13.66
N ALA A 313 0.53 26.74 14.19
CA ALA A 313 -0.24 25.78 15.00
C ALA A 313 -0.55 26.37 16.38
N PRO A 314 -1.78 26.18 16.93
CA PRO A 314 -2.14 26.69 18.25
C PRO A 314 -1.21 26.23 19.38
N ALA A 315 -0.67 25.00 19.29
CA ALA A 315 0.27 24.46 20.26
C ALA A 315 1.59 25.26 20.32
N PHE A 316 1.99 25.94 19.24
CA PHE A 316 3.20 26.77 19.21
C PHE A 316 3.08 28.00 20.11
N HIS A 317 1.88 28.55 20.29
CA HIS A 317 1.64 29.64 21.24
C HIS A 317 1.79 29.19 22.71
N GLN A 318 1.63 27.89 22.99
CA GLN A 318 1.86 27.36 24.33
C GLN A 318 3.35 27.31 24.67
N LEU A 319 4.20 27.01 23.67
CA LEU A 319 5.66 27.04 23.82
C LEU A 319 6.18 28.41 24.24
N GLN A 320 5.60 29.49 23.68
CA GLN A 320 6.00 30.86 23.99
C GLN A 320 5.80 31.23 25.46
N ARG A 321 4.83 30.59 26.14
CA ARG A 321 4.54 30.88 27.56
C ARG A 321 5.48 30.17 28.53
N LEU A 322 6.11 29.09 28.10
CA LEU A 322 7.03 28.34 28.93
C LEU A 322 8.42 28.97 28.79
N GLN A 323 8.90 29.67 29.82
CA GLN A 323 10.24 30.28 29.87
C GLN A 323 11.38 29.29 29.56
N LEU A 324 11.12 27.98 29.64
CA LEU A 324 12.02 26.92 29.20
C LEU A 324 12.34 26.96 27.68
N PHE A 325 11.47 27.58 26.88
CA PHE A 325 11.67 27.73 25.44
C PHE A 325 12.87 28.63 25.09
N GLU A 326 13.16 29.66 25.89
CA GLU A 326 14.33 30.53 25.69
C GLU A 326 15.67 29.79 25.87
N GLN A 327 15.70 28.71 26.65
CA GLN A 327 16.93 28.00 26.96
C GLN A 327 17.20 26.85 25.97
N ARG A 328 16.17 26.06 25.62
CA ARG A 328 16.32 24.98 24.61
C ARG A 328 16.30 25.51 23.18
N CYS A 329 15.39 26.42 22.88
CA CYS A 329 15.13 26.82 21.49
C CYS A 329 15.90 28.08 21.09
N ARG A 330 16.82 28.63 21.88
CA ARG A 330 17.62 29.80 21.48
C ARG A 330 18.34 29.60 20.14
N HIS A 331 18.83 28.38 19.90
CA HIS A 331 19.47 27.99 18.63
C HIS A 331 18.44 27.82 17.50
N VAL A 332 17.26 27.28 17.82
CA VAL A 332 16.16 27.04 16.88
C VAL A 332 15.51 28.35 16.45
N VAL A 333 15.19 29.23 17.39
CA VAL A 333 14.67 30.58 17.15
C VAL A 333 15.67 31.39 16.34
N LYS A 334 16.97 31.30 16.62
CA LYS A 334 18.01 31.93 15.80
C LYS A 334 18.02 31.35 14.37
N ALA A 335 17.90 30.04 14.21
CA ALA A 335 17.81 29.41 12.90
C ALA A 335 16.55 29.84 12.14
N VAL A 336 15.38 29.84 12.79
CA VAL A 336 14.10 30.28 12.23
C VAL A 336 14.13 31.75 11.84
N LEU A 337 14.65 32.63 12.71
CA LEU A 337 14.85 34.06 12.42
C LEU A 337 15.79 34.27 11.23
N GLN A 338 16.90 33.54 11.18
CA GLN A 338 17.83 33.60 10.05
C GLN A 338 17.14 33.14 8.76
N CYS A 339 16.35 32.08 8.80
CA CYS A 339 15.60 31.57 7.66
C CYS A 339 14.58 32.60 7.15
N PHE A 340 13.87 33.30 8.03
CA PHE A 340 12.94 34.37 7.63
C PHE A 340 13.66 35.60 7.10
N PHE A 341 14.83 35.93 7.66
CA PHE A 341 15.70 37.00 7.17
C PHE A 341 16.19 36.70 5.74
N ASP A 342 16.69 35.49 5.49
CA ASP A 342 17.19 35.06 4.19
C ASP A 342 16.07 34.98 3.13
N ALA A 343 14.84 34.67 3.55
CA ALA A 343 13.66 34.67 2.68
C ALA A 343 13.07 36.08 2.40
N GLY A 344 13.66 37.16 2.95
CA GLY A 344 13.17 38.53 2.79
C GLY A 344 11.82 38.81 3.46
N GLN A 345 11.39 37.94 4.38
CA GLN A 345 10.08 38.01 5.04
C GLN A 345 10.14 38.93 6.28
N GLN A 346 10.41 40.23 6.09
CA GLN A 346 10.61 41.18 7.19
C GLN A 346 9.43 41.26 8.17
N GLN A 347 8.20 41.02 7.72
CA GLN A 347 7.01 41.01 8.59
C GLN A 347 7.02 39.85 9.61
N LEU A 348 7.58 38.70 9.24
CA LEU A 348 7.67 37.53 10.14
C LEU A 348 8.82 37.64 11.14
N ILE A 349 9.87 38.37 10.79
CA ILE A 349 10.99 38.69 11.70
C ILE A 349 10.49 39.54 12.86
N VAL A 350 9.67 40.56 12.57
CA VAL A 350 9.04 41.40 13.60
C VAL A 350 8.12 40.57 14.49
N MET A 351 7.36 39.63 13.90
CA MET A 351 6.52 38.73 14.69
C MET A 351 7.36 37.85 15.61
N CYS A 352 8.45 37.26 15.12
CA CYS A 352 9.34 36.43 15.94
C CYS A 352 10.12 37.23 16.99
N TRP A 353 10.42 38.51 16.74
CA TRP A 353 11.02 39.42 17.72
C TRP A 353 10.03 39.91 18.78
N CYS A 354 8.74 40.01 18.49
CA CYS A 354 7.71 40.27 19.50
C CYS A 354 7.36 39.02 20.33
N LEU A 355 7.90 37.86 19.96
CA LEU A 355 7.68 36.56 20.61
C LEU A 355 8.89 36.10 21.45
N LEU A 356 10.00 36.83 21.38
CA LEU A 356 11.10 36.85 22.35
C LEU A 356 10.85 38.01 23.32
#